data_AF-A0A7Y0SP70-F1
#
_entry.id   AF-A0A7Y0SP70-F1
#
_cell.length_a   1.000
_cell.length_b   1.000
_cell.length_c   1.000
_cell.angle_alpha   90.00
_cell.angle_beta   90.00
_cell.angle_gamma   90.00
#
_symmetry.space_group_name_H-M   'P 1'
#
loop_
_entity.id
_entity.type
_entity.pdbx_description
1 polymer ?
#
loop_
_entity_poly.entity_id
_entity_poly.type
_entity_poly.pdbx_seq_one_letter_code
_entity_poly.pdbx_strand_id
1 'polypeptide(L)'
;LGIFLPLITTNCAVLGVALLNINENHNFIESIIYGFGAAVGFSLVLILFASMRERIAAADVPVPFKGASIAMITAGLMSLAFMGFTGLVK
;
A
#
# COMPACT_ATOMS: atom_id res chain seq x y z
N LEU A 1 -18.53 8.82 -0.82
CA LEU A 1 -18.00 7.64 -1.54
C LEU A 1 -17.96 7.78 -3.07
N GLY A 2 -18.79 8.62 -3.70
CA GLY A 2 -18.87 8.70 -5.17
C GLY A 2 -17.54 8.97 -5.91
N ILE A 3 -16.65 9.80 -5.34
CA ILE A 3 -15.33 10.09 -5.92
C ILE A 3 -14.30 8.97 -5.64
N PHE A 4 -14.48 8.22 -4.54
CA PHE A 4 -13.54 7.16 -4.14
C PHE A 4 -13.75 5.87 -4.93
N LEU A 5 -14.96 5.61 -5.45
CA LEU A 5 -15.24 4.39 -6.19
C LEU A 5 -14.39 4.26 -7.48
N PRO A 6 -14.24 5.31 -8.31
CA PRO A 6 -13.28 5.29 -9.42
C PRO A 6 -11.81 5.16 -9.00
N LEU A 7 -11.43 5.76 -7.85
CA LEU A 7 -10.07 5.65 -7.31
C LEU A 7 -9.76 4.23 -6.81
N ILE A 8 -10.75 3.50 -6.31
CA ILE A 8 -10.60 2.11 -5.88
C ILE A 8 -10.45 1.19 -7.08
N THR A 9 -11.27 1.37 -8.13
CA THR A 9 -11.22 0.49 -9.32
C THR A 9 -9.96 0.69 -10.16
N THR A 10 -9.32 1.85 -10.08
CA THR A 10 -8.04 2.16 -10.76
C THR A 10 -6.83 1.98 -9.86
N ASN A 11 -6.99 1.36 -8.69
CA ASN A 11 -5.91 1.16 -7.74
C ASN A 11 -4.90 0.11 -8.25
N CYS A 12 -3.62 0.47 -8.23
CA CYS A 12 -2.54 -0.40 -8.70
C CYS A 12 -2.36 -1.69 -7.89
N ALA A 13 -2.63 -1.67 -6.58
CA ALA A 13 -2.56 -2.85 -5.74
C ALA A 13 -3.68 -3.84 -6.07
N VAL A 14 -4.91 -3.34 -6.28
CA VAL A 14 -6.07 -4.18 -6.63
C VAL A 14 -5.85 -4.83 -8.00
N LEU A 15 -5.39 -4.07 -8.99
CA LEU A 15 -5.05 -4.61 -10.31
C LEU A 15 -3.90 -5.64 -10.22
N GLY A 16 -2.88 -5.37 -9.42
CA GLY A 16 -1.74 -6.27 -9.22
C GLY A 16 -2.15 -7.64 -8.66
N VAL A 17 -3.02 -7.66 -7.64
CA VAL A 17 -3.55 -8.91 -7.07
C VAL A 17 -4.33 -9.73 -8.10
N ALA A 18 -5.15 -9.07 -8.92
CA ALA A 18 -5.88 -9.73 -10.00
C ALA A 18 -4.94 -10.35 -11.04
N LEU A 19 -3.89 -9.63 -11.45
CA LEU A 19 -2.89 -10.12 -12.39
C LEU A 19 -2.06 -11.28 -11.82
N LEU A 20 -1.66 -11.21 -10.54
CA LEU A 20 -0.89 -12.26 -9.88
C LEU A 20 -1.70 -13.55 -9.73
N ASN A 21 -2.97 -13.47 -9.35
CA ASN A 21 -3.86 -14.64 -9.30
C ASN A 21 -3.96 -15.37 -10.65
N ILE A 22 -3.97 -14.62 -11.76
CA ILE A 22 -3.99 -15.21 -13.11
C ILE A 22 -2.63 -15.82 -13.47
N ASN A 23 -1.53 -15.13 -13.18
CA ASN A 23 -0.18 -15.62 -13.51
C ASN A 23 0.20 -16.87 -12.71
N GLU A 24 -0.18 -16.94 -11.44
CA GLU A 24 0.09 -18.09 -10.56
C GLU A 24 -0.93 -19.25 -10.73
N ASN A 25 -1.92 -19.08 -11.62
CA ASN A 25 -2.97 -20.08 -11.90
C ASN A 25 -3.72 -20.55 -10.63
N HIS A 26 -4.01 -19.63 -9.70
CA HIS A 26 -4.74 -19.95 -8.48
C HIS A 26 -6.15 -20.46 -8.79
N ASN A 27 -6.58 -21.49 -8.05
CA ASN A 27 -7.97 -21.94 -8.10
C ASN A 27 -8.91 -20.91 -7.42
N PHE A 28 -10.22 -21.09 -7.51
CA PHE A 28 -11.20 -20.13 -6.96
C PHE A 28 -11.01 -19.86 -5.45
N ILE A 29 -10.79 -20.92 -4.67
CA ILE A 29 -10.60 -20.82 -3.22
C ILE A 29 -9.27 -20.15 -2.87
N GLU A 30 -8.19 -20.51 -3.57
CA GLU A 30 -6.86 -19.91 -3.39
C GLU A 30 -6.89 -18.42 -3.71
N SER A 31 -7.57 -18.03 -4.80
CA SER A 31 -7.72 -16.63 -5.22
C SER A 31 -8.46 -15.78 -4.17
N ILE A 32 -9.47 -16.36 -3.50
CA ILE A 32 -10.19 -15.68 -2.41
C ILE A 32 -9.26 -15.45 -1.21
N ILE A 33 -8.55 -16.50 -0.79
CA ILE A 33 -7.64 -16.42 0.36
C ILE A 33 -6.48 -15.46 0.06
N TYR A 34 -5.90 -15.53 -1.13
CA TYR A 34 -4.83 -14.65 -1.59
C TYR A 34 -5.30 -13.19 -1.63
N GLY A 35 -6.47 -12.93 -2.23
CA GLY A 35 -7.06 -11.59 -2.29
C GLY A 35 -7.37 -11.02 -0.91
N PHE A 36 -7.87 -11.84 0.01
CA PHE A 36 -8.13 -11.43 1.39
C PHE A 36 -6.82 -11.11 2.14
N GLY A 37 -5.80 -11.96 2.01
CA GLY A 37 -4.48 -11.72 2.60
C GLY A 37 -3.84 -10.43 2.08
N ALA A 38 -3.92 -10.19 0.76
CA ALA A 38 -3.43 -8.96 0.14
C ALA A 38 -4.20 -7.73 0.63
N ALA A 39 -5.53 -7.81 0.80
CA ALA A 39 -6.35 -6.72 1.33
C ALA A 39 -5.98 -6.37 2.78
N VAL A 40 -5.76 -7.39 3.62
CA VAL A 40 -5.31 -7.20 5.01
C VAL A 40 -3.93 -6.52 5.03
N GLY A 41 -2.97 -7.00 4.24
CA GLY A 41 -1.66 -6.37 4.12
C GLY A 41 -1.74 -4.92 3.64
N PHE A 42 -2.54 -4.65 2.62
CA PHE A 42 -2.73 -3.28 2.10
C PHE A 42 -3.36 -2.36 3.14
N SER A 43 -4.35 -2.83 3.91
CA SER A 43 -4.95 -2.05 4.99
C SER A 43 -3.94 -1.68 6.08
N LEU A 44 -3.05 -2.61 6.45
CA LEU A 44 -1.99 -2.36 7.42
C LEU A 44 -1.03 -1.27 6.92
N VAL A 45 -0.62 -1.34 5.64
CA VAL A 45 0.22 -0.30 5.02
C VAL A 45 -0.47 1.07 5.06
N LEU A 46 -1.77 1.14 4.75
CA LEU A 46 -2.52 2.40 4.79
C LEU A 46 -2.61 2.98 6.20
N ILE A 47 -2.85 2.16 7.22
CA ILE A 47 -2.89 2.60 8.62
C ILE A 47 -1.54 3.17 9.05
N LEU A 48 -0.43 2.48 8.72
CA LEU A 48 0.91 2.97 9.00
C LEU A 48 1.17 4.30 8.29
N PHE A 49 0.83 4.39 7.00
CA PHE A 49 1.03 5.61 6.23
C PHE A 49 0.20 6.79 6.76
N ALA A 50 -1.03 6.53 7.21
CA ALA A 50 -1.88 7.52 7.87
C ALA A 50 -1.25 8.03 9.17
N SER A 51 -0.73 7.13 10.01
CA SER A 51 -0.07 7.50 11.27
C SER A 51 1.19 8.35 11.04
N MET A 52 1.97 8.05 10.00
CA MET A 52 3.13 8.86 9.63
C MET A 52 2.68 10.25 9.15
N ARG A 53 1.63 10.33 8.34
CA ARG A 53 1.10 11.61 7.84
C ARG A 53 0.65 12.52 8.97
N GLU A 54 -0.02 11.97 9.98
CA GLU A 54 -0.44 12.73 11.17
C GLU A 54 0.76 13.29 11.93
N ARG A 55 1.81 12.47 12.12
CA ARG A 55 3.06 12.93 12.76
C ARG A 55 3.78 14.01 11.96
N ILE A 56 3.84 13.88 10.63
CA ILE A 56 4.48 14.86 9.74
C ILE A 56 3.71 16.18 9.73
N ALA A 57 2.38 16.14 9.85
CA ALA A 57 1.56 17.35 9.91
C ALA A 57 1.83 18.19 11.15
N ALA A 58 2.25 17.56 12.26
CA ALA A 58 2.67 18.22 13.49
C ALA A 58 4.17 18.59 13.52
N ALA A 59 4.94 18.22 12.49
CA ALA A 59 6.39 18.45 12.43
C ALA A 59 6.75 19.69 11.59
N ASP A 60 7.91 20.28 11.88
CA ASP A 60 8.44 21.41 11.12
C ASP A 60 9.06 20.97 9.79
N VAL A 61 8.20 20.81 8.76
CA VAL A 61 8.63 20.52 7.39
C VAL A 61 8.96 21.82 6.64
N PRO A 62 10.17 21.96 6.04
CA PRO A 62 10.51 23.12 5.23
C PRO A 62 9.50 23.33 4.09
N VAL A 63 9.17 24.59 3.80
CA VAL A 63 8.18 24.99 2.78
C VAL A 63 8.29 24.24 1.44
N PRO A 64 9.49 24.07 0.81
CA PRO A 64 9.60 23.37 -0.48
C PRO A 64 9.27 21.87 -0.42
N PHE A 65 9.30 21.26 0.77
CA PHE A 65 9.03 19.82 0.95
C PHE A 65 7.59 19.53 1.38
N LYS A 66 6.76 20.55 1.66
CA LYS A 66 5.38 20.35 2.12
C LYS A 66 4.52 19.67 1.04
N GLY A 67 3.53 18.91 1.49
CA GLY A 67 2.53 18.28 0.61
C GLY A 67 2.98 16.94 0.01
N ALA A 68 3.10 16.87 -1.31
CA ALA A 68 3.40 15.63 -2.04
C ALA A 68 4.87 15.21 -1.92
N SER A 69 5.80 16.17 -1.84
CA SER A 69 7.24 15.89 -1.80
C SER A 69 7.63 15.06 -0.57
N ILE A 70 7.23 15.49 0.63
CA ILE A 70 7.46 14.73 1.87
C ILE A 70 6.74 13.37 1.86
N ALA A 71 5.57 13.30 1.20
CA ALA A 71 4.84 12.04 1.05
C ALA A 71 5.66 10.98 0.31
N MET A 72 6.27 11.37 -0.81
CA MET A 72 7.08 10.47 -1.63
C MET A 72 8.32 10.01 -0.88
N ILE A 73 8.98 10.90 -0.14
CA ILE A 73 10.12 10.55 0.71
C ILE A 73 9.71 9.51 1.75
N THR A 74 8.62 9.77 2.48
CA THR A 74 8.15 8.85 3.53
C THR A 74 7.64 7.52 2.99
N ALA A 75 7.03 7.52 1.79
CA ALA A 75 6.69 6.29 1.09
C ALA A 75 7.93 5.48 0.71
N GLY A 76 9.00 6.14 0.27
CA GLY A 76 10.29 5.51 0.00
C GLY A 76 10.93 4.89 1.24
N LEU A 77 10.95 5.62 2.36
CA LEU A 77 11.45 5.10 3.65
C LEU A 77 10.61 3.92 4.15
N MET A 78 9.28 3.99 4.00
CA MET A 78 8.40 2.88 4.33
C MET A 78 8.69 1.65 3.46
N SER A 79 8.92 1.83 2.15
CA SER A 79 9.31 0.73 1.25
C SER A 79 10.61 0.05 1.71
N LEU A 80 11.62 0.81 2.12
CA LEU A 80 12.87 0.26 2.68
C LEU A 80 12.62 -0.55 3.96
N ALA A 81 11.71 -0.08 4.84
CA ALA A 81 11.34 -0.84 6.03
C ALA A 81 10.66 -2.17 5.66
N PHE A 82 9.78 -2.17 4.65
CA PHE A 82 9.12 -3.40 4.17
C PHE A 82 10.06 -4.34 3.41
N MET A 83 11.12 -3.84 2.76
CA MET A 83 12.17 -4.71 2.19
C MET A 83 12.84 -5.57 3.27
N GLY A 84 12.82 -5.17 4.54
CA GLY A 84 13.29 -6.00 5.66
C GLY A 84 12.52 -7.31 5.83
N PHE A 85 11.30 -7.43 5.29
CA PHE A 85 10.54 -8.68 5.27
C PHE A 85 10.86 -9.57 4.08
N THR A 86 11.70 -9.12 3.13
CA THR A 86 12.11 -9.95 2.00
C THR A 86 12.97 -11.12 2.52
N GLY A 87 12.59 -12.35 2.14
CA GLY A 87 13.25 -13.57 2.61
C GLY A 87 12.75 -14.13 3.94
N LEU A 88 11.65 -13.60 4.51
CA LEU A 88 11.08 -14.09 5.77
C LEU A 88 10.43 -15.48 5.65
N VAL A 89 10.01 -15.87 4.45
CA VAL A 89 9.46 -17.20 4.15
C VAL A 89 10.19 -17.73 2.91
N LYS A 90 10.64 -18.99 2.98
CA LYS A 90 11.29 -19.73 1.90
C LYS A 90 10.36 -20.81 1.39
#